data_AF-A0A953N2K9-F1
#
_entry.id   AF-A0A953N2K9-F1
#
_cell.length_a   1.000
_cell.length_b   1.000
_cell.length_c   1.000
_cell.angle_alpha   90.00
_cell.angle_beta   90.00
_cell.angle_gamma   90.00
#
_symmetry.space_group_name_H-M   'P 1'
#
loop_
_entity.id
_entity.type
_entity.pdbx_description
1 polymer ?
#
loop_
_entity_poly.entity_id
_entity_poly.type
_entity_poly.pdbx_seq_one_letter_code
_entity_poly.pdbx_strand_id
1 'polypeptide(L)'
;MDIDNQAILVFFVCYWVILLIFWYVAKKRRRVLLINLTIHCIYGLFLLYKYNKAADMWEDMDYWIFLLLAIALHAIVNVGGIILNLIRNYKNRRVKNH
;
A
#
# COMPACT_ATOMS: atom_id res chain seq x y z
N MET A 1 -16.00 -21.95 0.37
CA MET A 1 -15.24 -20.70 0.11
C MET A 1 -14.52 -20.93 -1.19
N ASP A 2 -14.96 -20.27 -2.25
CA ASP A 2 -14.45 -20.49 -3.60
C ASP A 2 -12.97 -20.10 -3.72
N ILE A 3 -12.28 -20.68 -4.70
CA ILE A 3 -10.85 -20.45 -4.96
C ILE A 3 -10.56 -18.95 -5.16
N ASP A 4 -11.47 -18.25 -5.82
CA ASP A 4 -11.37 -16.80 -6.06
C ASP A 4 -11.38 -16.01 -4.75
N ASN A 5 -12.17 -16.45 -3.77
CA ASN A 5 -12.27 -15.84 -2.45
C ASN A 5 -10.98 -16.02 -1.63
N GLN A 6 -10.33 -17.19 -1.76
CA GLN A 6 -9.01 -17.43 -1.17
C GLN A 6 -7.93 -16.55 -1.82
N ALA A 7 -7.94 -16.41 -3.14
CA ALA A 7 -6.97 -15.59 -3.85
C ALA A 7 -7.06 -14.11 -3.44
N ILE A 8 -8.28 -13.57 -3.29
CA ILE A 8 -8.52 -12.19 -2.85
C ILE A 8 -7.98 -11.97 -1.43
N LEU A 9 -8.23 -12.91 -0.52
CA LEU A 9 -7.74 -12.82 0.86
C LEU A 9 -6.20 -12.86 0.92
N VAL A 10 -5.57 -13.76 0.15
CA VAL A 10 -4.11 -13.83 0.05
C VAL A 10 -3.54 -12.53 -0.51
N PHE A 11 -4.14 -11.98 -1.57
CA PHE A 11 -3.73 -10.70 -2.14
C PHE A 11 -3.82 -9.57 -1.11
N PHE A 12 -4.92 -9.52 -0.36
CA PHE A 12 -5.13 -8.54 0.70
C PHE A 12 -4.05 -8.63 1.80
N VAL A 13 -3.72 -9.84 2.25
CA VAL A 13 -2.67 -10.06 3.26
C VAL A 13 -1.30 -9.63 2.72
N CYS A 14 -0.94 -10.04 1.50
CA CYS A 14 0.32 -9.65 0.85
C CYS A 14 0.47 -8.13 0.73
N TYR A 15 -0.61 -7.44 0.36
CA TYR A 15 -0.66 -5.99 0.29
C TYR A 15 -0.34 -5.32 1.63
N TRP A 16 -0.92 -5.80 2.73
CA TRP A 16 -0.67 -5.26 4.07
C TRP A 16 0.77 -5.48 4.54
N VAL A 17 1.33 -6.66 4.28
CA VAL A 17 2.72 -6.98 4.61
C VAL A 17 3.66 -5.99 3.91
N ILE A 18 3.44 -5.73 2.63
CA ILE A 18 4.23 -4.78 1.84
C ILE A 18 4.15 -3.36 2.43
N LEU A 19 2.94 -2.90 2.77
CA LEU A 19 2.73 -1.59 3.38
C LEU A 19 3.44 -1.43 4.74
N LEU A 20 3.43 -2.46 5.58
CA LEU A 20 4.12 -2.46 6.88
C LEU A 20 5.65 -2.44 6.74
N ILE A 21 6.19 -3.22 5.79
CA ILE A 21 7.63 -3.18 5.46
C ILE A 21 8.02 -1.77 5.01
N PHE A 22 7.20 -1.13 4.16
CA PHE A 22 7.46 0.24 3.71
C PHE A 22 7.41 1.27 4.84
N TRP A 23 6.43 1.16 5.74
CA TRP A 23 6.35 1.99 6.95
C TRP A 23 7.65 1.91 7.78
N TYR A 24 8.17 0.70 7.97
CA TYR A 24 9.39 0.47 8.75
C TYR A 24 10.63 1.11 8.12
N VAL A 25 10.78 1.00 6.80
CA VAL A 25 11.96 1.50 6.07
C VAL A 25 11.99 3.04 6.00
N ALA A 26 10.85 3.69 5.87
CA ALA A 26 10.79 5.12 5.60
C ALA A 26 10.82 6.01 6.85
N LYS A 27 11.99 6.04 7.54
CA LYS A 27 12.21 6.80 8.79
C LYS A 27 12.05 8.33 8.65
N LYS A 28 12.39 8.94 7.51
CA LYS A 28 12.45 10.41 7.33
C LYS A 28 11.12 11.10 7.01
N ARG A 29 10.08 10.36 6.60
CA ARG A 29 8.78 10.93 6.19
C ARG A 29 7.59 10.23 6.84
N ARG A 30 7.77 9.76 8.08
CA ARG A 30 6.75 9.03 8.85
C ARG A 30 5.37 9.70 8.84
N ARG A 31 5.27 11.03 8.91
CA ARG A 31 3.97 11.73 8.88
C ARG A 31 3.19 11.50 7.58
N VAL A 32 3.82 11.64 6.42
CA VAL A 32 3.17 11.42 5.11
C VAL A 32 2.78 9.97 4.95
N LEU A 33 3.65 9.06 5.36
CA LEU A 33 3.34 7.63 5.36
C LEU A 33 2.21 7.26 6.34
N LEU A 34 2.02 8.01 7.43
CA LEU A 34 1.01 7.71 8.44
C LEU A 34 -0.37 8.06 7.89
N ILE A 35 -0.47 9.22 7.23
CA ILE A 35 -1.68 9.64 6.51
C ILE A 35 -1.99 8.61 5.43
N ASN A 36 -0.99 8.20 4.65
CA ASN A 36 -1.18 7.20 3.60
C ASN A 36 -1.65 5.85 4.18
N LEU A 37 -1.00 5.38 5.24
CA LEU A 37 -1.38 4.14 5.95
C LEU A 37 -2.80 4.23 6.52
N THR A 38 -3.20 5.38 7.03
CA THR A 38 -4.56 5.61 7.56
C THR A 38 -5.60 5.48 6.45
N ILE A 39 -5.34 6.06 5.28
CA ILE A 39 -6.18 5.91 4.09
C ILE A 39 -6.28 4.43 3.71
N HIS A 40 -5.15 3.72 3.65
CA HIS A 40 -5.12 2.28 3.37
C HIS A 40 -5.91 1.45 4.41
N CYS A 41 -5.87 1.81 5.69
CA CYS A 41 -6.67 1.16 6.74
C CYS A 41 -8.15 1.34 6.51
N ILE A 42 -8.60 2.56 6.22
CA ILE A 42 -10.01 2.86 5.98
C ILE A 42 -10.54 2.05 4.80
N TYR A 43 -9.84 2.11 3.66
CA TYR A 43 -10.26 1.38 2.45
C TYR A 43 -10.14 -0.14 2.61
N GLY A 44 -9.08 -0.63 3.26
CA GLY A 44 -8.88 -2.06 3.48
C GLY A 44 -9.92 -2.67 4.41
N LEU A 45 -10.28 -1.96 5.50
CA LEU A 45 -11.36 -2.39 6.40
C LEU A 45 -12.73 -2.34 5.71
N PHE A 46 -12.96 -1.34 4.87
CA PHE A 46 -14.21 -1.26 4.10
C PHE A 46 -14.35 -2.40 3.09
N LEU A 47 -13.26 -2.76 2.41
CA LEU A 47 -13.22 -3.92 1.52
C LEU A 47 -13.49 -5.22 2.29
N LEU A 48 -12.86 -5.41 3.46
CA LEU A 48 -13.07 -6.59 4.31
C LEU A 48 -14.51 -6.67 4.84
N TYR A 49 -15.10 -5.53 5.20
CA TYR A 49 -16.51 -5.44 5.60
C TYR A 49 -17.44 -5.86 4.45
N LYS A 50 -17.21 -5.34 3.24
CA LYS A 50 -17.98 -5.72 2.04
C LYS A 50 -17.82 -7.19 1.71
N TYR A 51 -16.59 -7.71 1.74
CA TYR A 51 -16.28 -9.13 1.51
C TYR A 51 -17.05 -10.06 2.47
N ASN A 52 -17.09 -9.74 3.77
CA ASN A 52 -17.82 -10.54 4.76
C ASN A 52 -19.35 -10.42 4.66
N LYS A 53 -19.88 -9.40 3.97
CA LYS A 53 -21.32 -9.16 3.75
C LYS A 53 -21.81 -9.70 2.39
N ALA A 54 -20.93 -10.24 1.55
CA ALA A 54 -21.22 -10.55 0.16
C ALA A 54 -21.88 -11.93 -0.02
N ALA A 55 -23.20 -12.00 0.17
CA ALA A 55 -24.03 -12.92 -0.60
C ALA A 55 -24.51 -12.27 -1.91
N ASP A 56 -24.83 -10.96 -1.89
CA ASP A 56 -25.49 -10.28 -3.02
C ASP A 56 -24.78 -9.01 -3.56
N MET A 57 -23.53 -8.72 -3.16
CA MET A 57 -22.84 -7.45 -3.50
C MET A 57 -21.51 -7.63 -4.27
N TRP A 58 -21.37 -8.73 -5.00
CA TRP A 58 -20.13 -9.05 -5.73
C TRP A 58 -19.81 -8.07 -6.86
N GLU A 59 -20.83 -7.48 -7.50
CA GLU A 59 -20.67 -6.51 -8.61
C GLU A 59 -19.88 -5.24 -8.21
N ASP A 60 -20.00 -4.79 -6.97
CA ASP A 60 -19.27 -3.63 -6.47
C ASP A 60 -17.84 -3.97 -6.03
N MET A 61 -17.53 -5.24 -5.77
CA MET A 61 -16.27 -5.64 -5.13
C MET A 61 -15.05 -5.36 -6.01
N ASP A 62 -15.20 -5.50 -7.33
CA ASP A 62 -14.15 -5.22 -8.31
C ASP A 62 -13.69 -3.76 -8.23
N TYR A 63 -14.62 -2.80 -8.11
CA TYR A 63 -14.29 -1.38 -7.98
C TYR A 63 -13.42 -1.11 -6.74
N TRP A 64 -13.75 -1.74 -5.61
CA TRP A 64 -12.99 -1.58 -4.37
C TRP A 64 -11.61 -2.24 -4.44
N ILE A 65 -11.47 -3.36 -5.13
CA ILE A 65 -10.17 -4.00 -5.39
C ILE A 65 -9.31 -3.10 -6.28
N PHE A 66 -9.86 -2.58 -7.39
CA PHE A 66 -9.15 -1.64 -8.27
C PHE A 66 -8.76 -0.36 -7.55
N LEU A 67 -9.63 0.17 -6.69
CA LEU A 67 -9.33 1.33 -5.86
C LEU A 67 -8.20 1.03 -4.87
N LEU A 68 -8.24 -0.11 -4.18
CA LEU A 68 -7.18 -0.53 -3.25
C LEU A 68 -5.83 -0.64 -3.98
N LEU A 69 -5.84 -1.21 -5.20
CA LEU A 69 -4.69 -1.37 -6.07
C LEU A 69 -4.15 -0.02 -6.56
N ALA A 70 -5.02 0.92 -6.94
CA ALA A 70 -4.63 2.26 -7.37
C ALA A 70 -3.94 3.04 -6.24
N ILE A 71 -4.49 2.97 -5.01
CA ILE A 71 -3.87 3.60 -3.84
C ILE A 71 -2.56 2.86 -3.51
N ALA A 72 -2.48 1.53 -3.67
CA ALA A 72 -1.24 0.75 -3.53
C ALA A 72 -0.15 1.23 -4.49
N LEU A 73 -0.49 1.38 -5.77
CA LEU A 73 0.43 1.81 -6.81
C LEU A 73 0.91 3.23 -6.53
N HIS A 74 0.01 4.11 -6.08
CA HIS A 74 0.36 5.47 -5.67
C HIS A 74 1.38 5.47 -4.53
N ALA A 75 1.21 4.58 -3.54
CA ALA A 75 2.17 4.41 -2.46
C ALA A 75 3.54 3.94 -2.98
N ILE A 76 3.57 2.95 -3.88
CA ILE A 76 4.81 2.44 -4.50
C ILE A 76 5.55 3.54 -5.26
N VAL A 77 4.86 4.33 -6.09
CA VAL A 77 5.47 5.43 -6.86
C VAL A 77 6.05 6.50 -5.94
N ASN A 78 5.30 6.91 -4.91
CA ASN A 78 5.80 7.87 -3.92
C ASN A 78 7.05 7.36 -3.20
N VAL A 79 7.10 6.06 -2.89
CA VAL A 79 8.27 5.42 -2.27
C VAL A 79 9.45 5.34 -3.25
N GLY A 80 9.23 5.00 -4.52
CA GLY A 80 10.27 5.03 -5.55
C GLY A 80 10.92 6.41 -5.69
N GLY A 81 10.10 7.47 -5.67
CA GLY A 81 10.59 8.85 -5.63
C GLY A 81 11.40 9.18 -4.38
N ILE A 82 11.03 8.63 -3.22
CA ILE A 82 11.80 8.78 -1.97
C ILE A 82 13.15 8.06 -2.04
N ILE A 83 13.18 6.82 -2.54
CA ILE A 83 14.42 6.02 -2.67
C ILE A 83 15.38 6.71 -3.64
N LEU A 84 14.92 7.17 -4.80
CA LEU A 84 15.74 7.91 -5.76
C LEU A 84 16.33 9.19 -5.15
N ASN A 85 15.55 9.92 -4.36
CA ASN A 85 16.02 11.10 -3.64
C ASN A 85 17.05 10.76 -2.55
N LEU A 86 16.91 9.63 -1.86
CA LEU A 86 17.90 9.16 -0.89
C LEU A 86 19.21 8.78 -1.58
N ILE A 87 19.14 8.06 -2.71
CA ILE A 87 20.32 7.68 -3.52
C ILE A 87 21.05 8.93 -4.02
N ARG A 88 20.33 9.90 -4.59
CA ARG A 88 20.90 11.18 -5.03
C ARG A 88 21.57 11.94 -3.89
N ASN A 89 20.91 12.05 -2.74
CA ASN A 89 21.48 12.71 -1.57
C ASN A 89 22.72 12.02 -1.02
N TYR A 90 22.77 10.68 -1.06
CA TYR A 90 23.94 9.91 -0.66
C TYR A 90 25.12 10.14 -1.62
N LYS A 91 24.87 10.11 -2.94
CA LYS A 91 25.88 10.41 -3.96
C LYS A 91 26.46 11.81 -3.77
N ASN A 92 25.61 12.83 -3.58
CA ASN A 92 26.05 14.22 -3.40
C ASN A 92 26.86 14.43 -2.11
N ARG A 93 26.55 13.71 -1.02
CA ARG A 93 27.36 13.76 0.21
C ARG A 93 28.73 13.11 0.04
N ARG A 94 28.81 12.00 -0.71
CA ARG A 94 30.08 11.29 -0.95
C ARG A 94 31.05 12.14 -1.78
N VAL A 95 30.53 12.94 -2.72
CA VAL A 95 31.31 13.87 -3.55
C VAL A 95 31.82 15.08 -2.76
N LYS A 96 31.09 15.56 -1.74
CA LYS A 96 31.52 16.71 -0.92
C LYS A 96 32.61 16.39 0.11
N ASN A 97 32.89 15.11 0.38
CA ASN A 97 33.86 14.66 1.38
C ASN A 97 35.18 14.15 0.75
N HIS A 98 35.32 14.24 -0.58
CA HIS A 98 36.58 14.08 -1.32
C HIS A 98 36.96 15.44 -1.91
#